data_AF-A0A3C0BRB5-F1
#
_entry.id   AF-A0A3C0BRB5-F1
#
_cell.length_a   1.000
_cell.length_b   1.000
_cell.length_c   1.000
_cell.angle_alpha   90.00
_cell.angle_beta   90.00
_cell.angle_gamma   90.00
#
_symmetry.space_group_name_H-M   'P 1'
#
loop_
_entity.id
_entity.type
_entity.pdbx_description
1 polymer ?
#
loop_
_entity_poly.entity_id
_entity_poly.type
_entity_poly.pdbx_seq_one_letter_code
_entity_poly.pdbx_strand_id
1 'polypeptide(L)' 'MEKEAGTEYDTCMPRNYVTQGFVFSIRPQGENNSSVGFMTKDAGLVYATLYGGPKSRLRSLVSQWNSGTVYLYCKENS' A
#
# COMPACT_ATOMS: atom_id res chain seq x y z
N MET A 1 -4.62 -27.98 9.51
CA MET A 1 -3.42 -27.55 10.26
C MET A 1 -2.41 -27.10 9.21
N GLU A 2 -2.51 -25.86 8.78
CA GLU A 2 -1.45 -25.16 8.04
C GLU A 2 -1.40 -23.76 8.63
N LYS A 3 -0.32 -23.46 9.35
CA LYS A 3 -0.01 -22.09 9.72
C LYS A 3 0.60 -21.48 8.46
N GLU A 4 -0.15 -20.63 7.77
CA GLU A 4 0.46 -19.77 6.75
C GLU A 4 1.56 -18.97 7.43
N ALA A 5 2.77 -19.08 6.88
CA ALA A 5 3.96 -18.44 7.40
C ALA A 5 3.81 -16.93 7.25
N GLY A 6 3.25 -16.28 8.28
CA GLY A 6 3.29 -14.84 8.44
C GLY A 6 4.76 -14.41 8.40
N THR A 7 5.17 -13.86 7.27
CA THR A 7 6.49 -13.26 7.12
C THR A 7 6.68 -12.23 8.23
N GLU A 8 7.88 -12.17 8.80
CA GLU A 8 8.29 -11.34 9.96
C GLU A 8 7.96 -9.83 9.85
N TYR A 9 7.41 -9.38 8.73
CA TYR A 9 6.91 -8.04 8.44
C TYR A 9 5.44 -7.81 8.83
N ASP A 10 4.74 -8.81 9.38
CA ASP A 10 3.31 -8.77 9.73
C ASP A 10 3.01 -8.02 11.05
N THR A 11 3.79 -6.98 11.37
CA THR A 11 3.36 -5.97 12.34
C THR A 11 2.18 -5.21 11.76
N CYS A 12 0.98 -5.74 12.02
CA CYS A 12 -0.31 -5.19 11.63
C CYS A 12 -0.37 -3.70 12.03
N MET A 13 -0.29 -2.83 11.02
CA MET A 13 -0.66 -1.42 11.18
C MET A 13 -2.13 -1.35 11.63
N PRO A 14 -2.54 -0.28 12.35
CA PRO A 14 -3.95 -0.07 12.64
C PRO A 14 -4.80 -0.24 11.37
N ARG A 15 -5.96 -0.90 11.50
CA ARG A 15 -6.85 -1.25 10.37
C ARG A 15 -7.03 -0.10 9.37
N ASN A 16 -7.22 1.10 9.89
CA ASN A 16 -7.15 2.33 9.11
C ASN A 16 -5.97 3.14 9.62
N TYR A 17 -5.04 3.45 8.73
CA TYR A 17 -3.83 4.19 9.05
C TYR A 17 -3.67 5.37 8.09
N VAL A 18 -3.38 6.54 8.64
CA VAL A 18 -3.25 7.79 7.88
C VAL A 18 -1.92 8.44 8.24
N THR A 19 -1.11 8.72 7.23
CA THR A 19 0.24 9.28 7.41
C THR A 19 0.59 10.20 6.25
N GLN A 20 1.55 11.09 6.45
CA GLN A 20 2.24 11.75 5.34
C GLN A 20 3.25 10.79 4.71
N GLY A 21 3.40 10.86 3.39
CA GLY A 21 4.37 10.05 2.66
C GLY A 21 4.45 10.39 1.17
N PHE A 22 5.30 9.69 0.45
CA PHE A 22 5.40 9.79 -1.00
C PHE A 22 5.56 8.43 -1.66
N VAL A 23 5.17 8.34 -2.93
CA VAL A 23 5.28 7.11 -3.72
C VAL A 23 6.71 6.98 -4.26
N PHE A 24 7.43 5.94 -3.85
CA PHE A 24 8.80 5.70 -4.37
C PHE A 24 8.82 4.66 -5.50
N SER A 25 7.86 3.72 -5.51
CA SER A 25 7.78 2.69 -6.55
C SER A 25 6.35 2.26 -6.85
N ILE A 26 6.13 1.86 -8.10
CA ILE A 26 4.86 1.31 -8.59
C ILE A 26 5.19 0.11 -9.46
N ARG A 27 4.62 -1.06 -9.17
CA ARG A 27 4.79 -2.29 -9.95
C ARG A 27 3.41 -2.81 -10.35
N PRO A 28 3.12 -2.99 -11.65
CA PRO A 28 1.88 -3.62 -12.08
C PRO A 28 1.71 -5.03 -11.47
N GLN A 29 0.49 -5.34 -11.03
CA GLN A 29 0.07 -6.65 -10.55
C GLN A 29 -1.20 -7.09 -11.29
N GLY A 30 -1.03 -7.90 -12.34
CA GLY A 30 -2.13 -8.28 -13.22
C GLY A 30 -2.62 -7.10 -14.07
N GLU A 31 -3.88 -7.15 -14.49
CA GLU A 31 -4.45 -6.15 -15.41
C GLU A 31 -4.77 -4.80 -14.75
N ASN A 32 -5.30 -4.85 -13.52
CA ASN A 32 -5.95 -3.70 -12.90
C ASN A 32 -5.35 -3.28 -11.55
N ASN A 33 -4.41 -4.04 -11.00
CA ASN A 33 -3.84 -3.74 -9.70
C ASN A 33 -2.38 -3.34 -9.84
N SER A 34 -1.87 -2.63 -8.83
CA SER A 34 -0.46 -2.30 -8.72
C SER A 34 -0.02 -2.49 -7.28
N SER A 35 1.18 -3.04 -7.08
CA SER A 35 1.89 -2.91 -5.82
C SER A 35 2.57 -1.56 -5.77
N VAL A 36 2.35 -0.82 -4.70
CA VAL A 36 2.85 0.53 -4.52
C VAL A 36 3.70 0.56 -3.27
N GLY A 37 4.91 1.09 -3.43
CA GLY A 37 5.81 1.37 -2.33
C GLY A 37 5.70 2.83 -1.91
N PHE A 38 5.43 3.05 -0.62
CA PHE A 38 5.40 4.36 0.02
C PHE A 38 6.58 4.52 0.98
N MET A 39 7.18 5.69 0.98
CA MET A 39 8.03 6.14 2.08
C MET A 39 7.17 7.05 2.95
N THR A 40 6.87 6.60 4.17
CA THR A 40 6.00 7.28 5.12
C THR A 40 6.80 7.91 6.25
N LYS A 41 6.27 8.99 6.82
CA LYS A 41 6.93 9.70 7.92
C LYS A 41 7.08 8.85 9.18
N ASP A 42 6.01 8.15 9.57
CA ASP A 42 5.94 7.52 10.89
C ASP A 42 6.21 6.01 10.88
N ALA A 43 5.96 5.32 9.76
CA ALA A 43 6.12 3.85 9.64
C ALA A 43 7.25 3.44 8.69
N GLY A 44 7.99 4.40 8.12
CA GLY A 44 9.04 4.12 7.14
C GLY A 44 8.49 3.55 5.84
N LEU A 45 9.10 2.48 5.33
CA LEU A 45 8.70 1.84 4.08
C LEU A 45 7.42 1.01 4.25
N VAL A 46 6.43 1.30 3.41
CA VAL A 46 5.16 0.59 3.39
C VAL A 46 4.85 0.11 1.99
N TYR A 47 4.49 -1.17 1.86
CA TYR A 47 4.00 -1.74 0.62
C TYR A 47 2.50 -1.97 0.72
N ALA A 48 1.76 -1.47 -0.26
CA ALA A 48 0.31 -1.64 -0.32
C ALA A 48 -0.14 -1.97 -1.74
N THR A 49 -1.23 -2.72 -1.85
CA THR A 49 -1.86 -3.00 -3.13
C THR A 49 -2.88 -1.91 -3.45
N LEU A 50 -2.66 -1.23 -4.56
CA LEU A 50 -3.62 -0.33 -5.17
C LEU A 50 -4.56 -1.14 -6.06
N TYR A 51 -5.84 -1.14 -5.70
CA TYR A 51 -6.92 -1.65 -6.55
C TYR A 51 -7.50 -0.51 -7.39
N GLY A 52 -7.51 -0.66 -8.71
CA GLY A 52 -8.15 0.34 -9.57
C GLY A 52 -7.82 0.19 -11.05
N GLY A 53 -8.85 -0.02 -11.86
CA GLY A 53 -8.71 -0.17 -13.31
C GLY A 53 -8.26 1.09 -14.06
N PRO A 54 -8.23 1.04 -15.41
CA PRO A 54 -7.55 2.02 -16.26
C PRO A 54 -7.98 3.48 -16.09
N LYS A 55 -9.23 3.74 -15.66
CA LYS A 55 -9.81 5.07 -15.46
C LYS A 55 -9.93 5.48 -13.98
N SER A 56 -9.24 4.79 -13.08
CA SER A 56 -9.29 5.10 -11.65
C SER A 56 -8.60 6.43 -11.34
N ARG A 57 -9.32 7.35 -10.68
CA ARG A 57 -8.75 8.60 -10.14
C ARG A 57 -7.61 8.30 -9.16
N LEU A 58 -7.73 7.22 -8.39
CA LEU A 58 -6.70 6.83 -7.43
C LEU A 58 -5.42 6.40 -8.15
N ARG A 59 -5.54 5.69 -9.29
CA ARG A 59 -4.38 5.34 -10.13
C ARG A 59 -3.65 6.56 -10.68
N SER A 60 -4.37 7.62 -11.04
CA SER A 60 -3.74 8.87 -11.48
C SER A 60 -3.02 9.62 -10.35
N LEU A 61 -3.53 9.53 -9.11
CA LEU A 61 -2.92 10.16 -7.94
C LEU A 61 -1.71 9.38 -7.42
N VAL A 62 -1.70 8.07 -7.59
CA VAL A 62 -0.56 7.22 -7.20
C VAL A 62 0.45 7.19 -8.34
N SER A 63 1.15 8.31 -8.52
CA SER A 63 2.26 8.46 -9.45
C SER A 63 3.59 8.55 -8.70
N GLN A 64 4.67 8.10 -9.33
CA GLN A 64 5.98 8.11 -8.71
C GLN A 64 6.39 9.54 -8.31
N TRP A 65 6.97 9.68 -7.13
CA TRP A 65 7.35 10.94 -6.48
C TRP A 65 6.20 11.87 -6.09
N ASN A 66 4.95 11.47 -6.30
CA ASN A 66 3.83 12.22 -5.73
C ASN A 66 3.80 12.04 -4.21
N SER A 67 3.59 13.15 -3.50
CA SER A 67 3.61 13.22 -2.05
C SER A 67 2.30 13.76 -1.49
N GLY A 68 2.01 13.41 -0.24
CA GLY A 68 0.85 13.91 0.48
C GLY A 68 0.35 12.94 1.53
N THR A 69 -0.94 13.04 1.83
CA THR A 69 -1.60 12.17 2.81
C THR A 69 -1.91 10.81 2.18
N VAL A 70 -1.37 9.75 2.78
CA VAL A 70 -1.62 8.36 2.41
C VAL A 70 -2.64 7.77 3.38
N TYR A 71 -3.69 7.16 2.83
CA TYR A 71 -4.71 6.42 3.58
C TYR A 71 -4.54 4.95 3.28
N LEU A 72 -4.23 4.16 4.30
CA LEU A 72 -3.93 2.74 4.19
C LEU A 72 -4.96 1.92 4.96
N TYR A 73 -5.38 0.81 4.34
CA TYR A 73 -6.26 -0.17 4.95
C TYR A 73 -5.50 -1.50 5.10
N CYS A 74 -5.42 -2.00 6.32
CA CYS A 74 -4.87 -3.32 6.62
C CYS A 74 -6.02 -4.29 6.93
N LYS A 75 -6.08 -5.42 6.21
CA LYS A 75 -7.03 -6.50 6.52
C LYS A 75 -6.52 -7.23 7.76
N GLU A 76 -7.37 -7.41 8.75
CA GLU A 76 -7.07 -8.26 9.91
C GLU A 76 -6.92 -9.72 9.46
N ASN A 77 -5.78 -10.34 9.78
CA ASN A 77 -5.56 -11.75 9.53
C ASN A 77 -6.59 -12.54 10.35
N SER A 78 -7.51 -13.21 9.64
CA SER A 78 -8.54 -14.09 10.22
C SER A 78 -7.98 -15.45 10.57
#